data_AF-A0AAD5VHH6-F1
#
_entry.id   AF-A0AAD5VHH6-F1
#
_cell.length_a   1.000
_cell.length_b   1.000
_cell.length_c   1.000
_cell.angle_alpha   90.00
_cell.angle_beta   90.00
_cell.angle_gamma   90.00
#
_symmetry.space_group_name_H-M   'P 1'
#
loop_
_entity.id
_entity.type
_entity.pdbx_description
1 polymer ?
#
loop_
_entity_poly.entity_id
_entity_poly.type
_entity_poly.pdbx_seq_one_letter_code
_entity_poly.pdbx_strand_id
1 'polypeptide(L)'
;MLADQQGCDYSAYDRYAAQAYHIVVCGAVQQNPRFGIDGITRQYHPRQTQWRLISKYQISRFFKNNAPTTQQHCDLKTEQYTGMFVYAAPVQGGDSYTVVSSDETCVVQFRAGYSALDIDFLKCVEQAYDGLTPRHQFVGNLGKLHVYTMGNVGGVAMYLARNKLNENDFSLLKHTVKDFASQMPCPSRASLLSGYSMELSQLQTGLPERFRPTVDYLISMLPNLLAADWPLVPNHTDLLENNIHVCKETGRIAGICDWNDTTIGPFEMSLGGLETMLGKRTMSWGWRYHPNQQKLQNLFWETFYEAMGGVSEEQKELIDAARLVGLFLANGFE
;
A
#
# COMPACT_ATOMS: atom_id res chain seq x y z
N MET A 1 26.65 14.98 2.93
CA MET A 1 25.50 15.59 2.25
C MET A 1 24.26 14.97 2.86
N LEU A 2 23.68 15.67 3.83
CA LEU A 2 22.40 15.33 4.46
C LEU A 2 21.33 15.97 3.58
N ALA A 3 20.53 15.16 2.89
CA ALA A 3 19.41 15.64 2.07
C ALA A 3 18.12 15.54 2.89
N ASP A 4 17.41 16.67 2.92
CA ASP A 4 16.10 16.97 3.50
C ASP A 4 15.19 15.78 3.83
N GLN A 5 15.13 15.46 5.13
CA GLN A 5 13.95 14.89 5.77
C GLN A 5 13.21 16.03 6.51
N GLN A 6 12.58 16.93 5.77
CA GLN A 6 11.64 17.90 6.36
C GLN A 6 10.20 17.41 6.18
N GLY A 7 9.66 16.88 7.28
CA GLY A 7 8.29 17.07 7.75
C GLY A 7 7.14 16.67 6.82
N CYS A 8 6.64 15.43 6.97
CA CYS A 8 5.20 15.25 6.89
C CYS A 8 4.59 15.89 8.15
N ASP A 9 3.88 17.01 8.01
CA ASP A 9 3.11 17.60 9.11
C ASP A 9 1.84 16.76 9.34
N TYR A 10 1.88 15.92 10.37
CA TYR A 10 0.78 15.05 10.76
C TYR A 10 -0.33 15.79 11.54
N SER A 11 -0.21 17.09 11.79
CA SER A 11 -1.22 17.84 12.56
C SER A 11 -2.54 18.05 11.80
N ALA A 12 -2.51 18.08 10.47
CA ALA A 12 -3.71 18.06 9.62
C ALA A 12 -4.33 16.64 9.51
N TYR A 13 -3.52 15.61 9.73
CA TYR A 13 -3.93 14.20 9.71
C TYR A 13 -4.91 13.88 10.86
N ASP A 14 -4.76 14.52 12.02
CA ASP A 14 -5.51 14.18 13.24
C ASP A 14 -7.02 14.51 13.18
N ARG A 15 -7.48 15.35 12.23
CA ARG A 15 -8.92 15.63 12.05
C ARG A 15 -9.59 14.84 10.92
N TYR A 16 -8.84 14.36 9.93
CA TYR A 16 -9.40 13.63 8.78
C TYR A 16 -9.08 12.12 8.77
N ALA A 17 -8.04 11.66 9.48
CA ALA A 17 -7.67 10.24 9.53
C ALA A 17 -8.67 9.36 10.31
N ALA A 18 -9.55 9.96 11.12
CA ALA A 18 -10.55 9.22 11.89
C ALA A 18 -11.66 8.58 11.04
N GLN A 19 -11.81 8.95 9.77
CA GLN A 19 -12.80 8.34 8.85
C GLN A 19 -12.18 7.44 7.77
N ALA A 20 -10.91 7.63 7.39
CA ALA A 20 -10.25 6.80 6.38
C ALA A 20 -9.65 5.49 6.94
N TYR A 21 -9.25 5.47 8.22
CA TYR A 21 -8.64 4.27 8.83
C TYR A 21 -9.62 3.11 9.05
N HIS A 22 -10.94 3.35 8.97
CA HIS A 22 -11.95 2.32 9.23
C HIS A 22 -12.38 1.55 7.98
N ILE A 23 -11.97 1.99 6.78
CA ILE A 23 -12.49 1.46 5.52
C ILE A 23 -11.42 0.67 4.74
N VAL A 24 -10.15 1.06 4.81
CA VAL A 24 -9.06 0.37 4.07
C VAL A 24 -8.69 -1.00 4.69
N VAL A 25 -9.11 -1.30 5.93
CA VAL A 25 -8.85 -2.59 6.59
C VAL A 25 -9.97 -3.63 6.35
N CYS A 26 -11.08 -3.29 5.69
CA CYS A 26 -12.20 -4.22 5.47
C CYS A 26 -12.41 -4.66 4.00
N GLY A 27 -11.55 -4.27 3.06
CA GLY A 27 -11.69 -4.58 1.64
C GLY A 27 -11.30 -6.00 1.20
N ALA A 28 -10.67 -6.81 2.05
CA ALA A 28 -10.19 -8.15 1.67
C ALA A 28 -10.94 -9.30 2.38
N VAL A 29 -12.21 -9.10 2.77
CA VAL A 29 -13.05 -10.18 3.33
C VAL A 29 -14.40 -10.25 2.62
N GLN A 30 -14.39 -10.68 1.36
CA GLN A 30 -15.48 -11.52 0.82
C GLN A 30 -15.01 -12.97 0.89
N GLN A 31 -15.20 -13.61 2.05
CA GLN A 31 -16.27 -14.58 2.28
C GLN A 31 -16.26 -15.76 1.29
N ASN A 32 -15.51 -16.79 1.65
CA ASN A 32 -15.97 -18.16 1.45
C ASN A 32 -16.70 -18.58 2.75
N PRO A 33 -18.04 -18.71 2.76
CA PRO A 33 -18.81 -18.91 3.97
C PRO A 33 -18.83 -20.38 4.37
N ARG A 34 -17.69 -20.89 4.84
CA ARG A 34 -17.62 -22.14 5.60
C ARG A 34 -16.44 -22.08 6.55
N PHE A 35 -16.51 -21.24 7.58
CA PHE A 35 -15.97 -21.46 8.93
C PHE A 35 -16.27 -20.18 9.73
N GLY A 36 -17.21 -20.28 10.67
CA GLY A 36 -17.66 -19.15 11.49
C GLY A 36 -16.52 -18.55 12.29
N ILE A 37 -16.31 -17.25 12.13
CA ILE A 37 -15.37 -16.45 12.90
C ILE A 37 -16.17 -15.79 14.02
N ASP A 38 -16.51 -16.57 15.03
CA ASP A 38 -16.98 -16.10 16.32
C ASP A 38 -16.48 -17.10 17.37
N GLY A 39 -15.24 -16.91 17.84
CA GLY A 39 -14.66 -17.78 18.86
C GLY A 39 -13.14 -17.75 19.08
N ILE A 40 -12.34 -17.06 18.26
CA ILE A 40 -10.86 -17.09 18.38
C ILE A 40 -10.25 -15.69 18.52
N THR A 41 -10.75 -14.90 19.46
CA THR A 41 -10.08 -13.68 19.96
C THR A 41 -9.77 -13.74 21.45
N ARG A 42 -9.62 -14.96 22.00
CA ARG A 42 -9.01 -15.17 23.32
C ARG A 42 -7.73 -15.99 23.20
N GLN A 43 -6.60 -15.29 23.39
CA GLN A 43 -5.36 -15.80 23.97
C GLN A 43 -4.92 -17.21 23.55
N TYR A 44 -4.33 -17.34 22.36
CA TYR A 44 -3.27 -18.32 22.16
C TYR A 44 -2.06 -17.59 21.60
N HIS A 45 -1.16 -17.19 22.50
CA HIS A 45 0.20 -16.80 22.15
C HIS A 45 1.08 -18.03 22.38
N PRO A 46 1.52 -18.72 21.32
CA PRO A 46 2.40 -19.86 21.48
C PRO A 46 3.71 -19.45 22.13
N ARG A 47 4.10 -20.13 23.22
CA ARG A 47 5.43 -19.97 23.82
C ARG A 47 6.50 -20.36 22.78
N GLN A 48 7.74 -19.88 22.91
CA GLN A 48 8.86 -20.25 22.01
C GLN A 48 8.96 -21.76 21.74
N THR A 49 8.61 -22.60 22.70
CA THR A 49 8.56 -24.06 22.58
C THR A 49 7.55 -24.55 21.53
N GLN A 50 6.41 -23.88 21.37
CA GLN A 50 5.38 -24.25 20.39
C GLN A 50 5.79 -23.89 18.96
N TRP A 51 6.58 -22.83 18.74
CA TRP A 51 7.10 -22.50 17.41
C TRP A 51 8.11 -23.51 16.90
N ARG A 52 8.97 -24.03 17.78
CA ARG A 52 9.86 -25.15 17.44
C ARG A 52 9.08 -26.40 17.01
N LEU A 53 7.90 -26.64 17.59
CA LEU A 53 7.02 -27.74 17.18
C LEU A 53 6.40 -27.48 15.80
N ILE A 54 5.97 -26.24 15.54
CA ILE A 54 5.41 -25.84 14.25
C ILE A 54 6.46 -25.96 13.14
N SER A 55 7.67 -25.43 13.34
CA SER A 55 8.76 -25.56 12.37
C SER A 55 9.12 -27.03 12.10
N LYS A 56 9.21 -27.86 13.14
CA LYS A 56 9.43 -29.32 12.97
C LYS A 56 8.33 -29.98 12.15
N TYR A 57 7.07 -29.62 12.41
CA TYR A 57 5.93 -30.12 11.65
C TYR A 57 5.97 -29.68 10.19
N GLN A 58 6.28 -28.40 9.92
CA GLN A 58 6.43 -27.84 8.57
C GLN A 58 7.53 -28.56 7.78
N ILE A 59 8.71 -28.75 8.39
CA ILE A 59 9.83 -29.49 7.78
C ILE A 59 9.40 -30.92 7.43
N SER A 60 8.80 -31.63 8.39
CA SER A 60 8.35 -33.01 8.18
C SER A 60 7.31 -33.11 7.04
N ARG A 61 6.33 -32.20 7.03
CA ARG A 61 5.30 -32.14 5.99
C ARG A 61 5.89 -31.79 4.62
N PHE A 62 6.81 -30.83 4.55
CA PHE A 62 7.46 -30.42 3.31
C PHE A 62 8.18 -31.61 2.65
N PHE A 63 8.99 -32.35 3.40
CA PHE A 63 9.72 -33.50 2.85
C PHE A 63 8.82 -34.71 2.58
N LYS A 64 7.74 -34.90 3.33
CA LYS A 64 6.72 -35.90 2.98
C LYS A 64 6.09 -35.63 1.61
N ASN A 65 5.84 -34.36 1.30
CA ASN A 65 5.22 -33.95 0.03
C ASN A 65 6.21 -33.91 -1.15
N ASN A 66 7.51 -33.78 -0.87
CA ASN A 66 8.56 -33.60 -1.87
C ASN A 66 9.57 -34.77 -1.91
N ALA A 67 9.15 -35.96 -1.48
CA ALA A 67 9.93 -37.18 -1.63
C ALA A 67 10.31 -37.42 -3.11
N PRO A 68 11.50 -37.96 -3.41
CA PRO A 68 12.45 -38.58 -2.47
C PRO A 68 13.48 -37.60 -1.87
N THR A 69 13.39 -36.29 -2.12
CA THR A 69 14.34 -35.33 -1.55
C THR A 69 14.17 -35.30 -0.03
N THR A 70 15.29 -35.32 0.72
CA THR A 70 15.31 -35.35 2.18
C THR A 70 15.95 -34.09 2.76
N GLN A 71 15.67 -33.83 4.04
CA GLN A 71 16.31 -32.74 4.79
C GLN A 71 17.84 -32.82 4.73
N GLN A 72 18.39 -34.00 5.00
CA GLN A 72 19.84 -34.22 4.96
C GLN A 72 20.44 -33.94 3.59
N HIS A 73 19.73 -34.26 2.50
CA HIS A 73 20.21 -33.97 1.15
C HIS A 73 20.22 -32.45 0.87
N CYS A 74 19.19 -31.73 1.30
CA CYS A 74 19.15 -30.27 1.24
C CYS A 74 20.29 -29.65 2.07
N ASP A 75 20.49 -30.11 3.31
CA ASP A 75 21.51 -29.59 4.22
C ASP A 75 22.91 -29.79 3.63
N LEU A 76 23.27 -31.02 3.26
CA LEU A 76 24.56 -31.34 2.63
C LEU A 76 24.79 -30.54 1.35
N LYS A 77 23.74 -30.33 0.55
CA LYS A 77 23.86 -29.55 -0.67
C LYS A 77 24.16 -28.08 -0.37
N THR A 78 23.54 -27.50 0.66
CA THR A 78 23.84 -26.14 1.09
C THR A 78 25.22 -26.02 1.71
N GLU A 79 25.67 -27.00 2.50
CA GLU A 79 27.04 -27.02 3.06
C GLU A 79 28.09 -27.05 1.94
N GLN A 80 27.86 -27.82 0.87
CA GLN A 80 28.72 -27.81 -0.31
C GLN A 80 28.74 -26.46 -1.04
N TYR A 81 27.61 -25.75 -1.08
CA TYR A 81 27.52 -24.44 -1.71
C TYR A 81 28.19 -23.34 -0.90
N THR A 82 28.02 -23.38 0.42
CA THR A 82 28.47 -22.30 1.32
C THR A 82 29.86 -22.55 1.90
N GLY A 83 30.33 -23.79 1.93
CA GLY A 83 31.53 -24.19 2.65
C GLY A 83 31.37 -24.16 4.18
N MET A 84 30.15 -23.94 4.66
CA MET A 84 29.83 -23.73 6.07
C MET A 84 28.83 -24.78 6.52
N PHE A 85 28.86 -25.13 7.81
CA PHE A 85 27.77 -25.91 8.42
C PHE A 85 26.46 -25.12 8.35
N VAL A 86 25.34 -25.82 8.26
CA VAL A 86 24.01 -25.20 8.17
C VAL A 86 23.09 -25.67 9.29
N TYR A 87 22.08 -24.86 9.58
CA TYR A 87 20.99 -25.26 10.45
C TYR A 87 19.65 -24.79 9.87
N ALA A 88 18.58 -25.54 10.19
CA ALA A 88 17.23 -25.16 9.78
C ALA A 88 16.83 -23.83 10.45
N ALA A 89 16.32 -22.88 9.66
CA ALA A 89 15.87 -21.60 10.19
C ALA A 89 14.82 -21.81 11.31
N PRO A 90 14.83 -20.99 12.38
CA PRO A 90 13.90 -21.14 13.50
C PRO A 90 12.43 -21.10 13.07
N VAL A 91 12.15 -20.39 11.97
CA VAL A 91 10.84 -20.21 11.35
C VAL A 91 10.86 -20.83 9.95
N GLN A 92 9.88 -21.66 9.65
CA GLN A 92 9.77 -22.32 8.34
C GLN A 92 8.52 -21.88 7.60
N GLY A 93 8.58 -21.96 6.26
CA GLY A 93 7.42 -21.78 5.39
C GLY A 93 6.60 -23.07 5.31
N GLY A 94 5.32 -22.95 4.93
CA GLY A 94 4.48 -24.13 4.68
C GLY A 94 4.89 -24.91 3.42
N ASP A 95 5.42 -24.19 2.42
CA ASP A 95 5.77 -24.72 1.09
C ASP A 95 7.27 -24.63 0.79
N SER A 96 8.08 -24.38 1.82
CA SER A 96 9.53 -24.29 1.68
C SER A 96 10.27 -24.87 2.87
N TYR A 97 11.48 -25.34 2.61
CA TYR A 97 12.48 -25.63 3.62
C TYR A 97 13.58 -24.57 3.55
N THR A 98 13.83 -23.87 4.65
CA THR A 98 14.84 -22.80 4.73
C THR A 98 15.94 -23.16 5.71
N VAL A 99 17.18 -23.03 5.26
CA VAL A 99 18.39 -23.23 6.05
C VAL A 99 19.24 -21.97 6.07
N VAL A 100 20.00 -21.80 7.14
CA VAL A 100 20.90 -20.68 7.36
C VAL A 100 22.30 -21.23 7.56
N SER A 101 23.30 -20.58 6.95
CA SER A 101 24.70 -20.90 7.20
C SER A 101 25.10 -20.53 8.63
N SER A 102 26.09 -21.23 9.18
CA SER A 102 26.55 -21.07 10.57
C SER A 102 27.20 -19.72 10.87
N ASP A 103 27.69 -19.01 9.86
CA ASP A 103 28.13 -17.61 9.94
C ASP A 103 27.00 -16.59 9.77
N GLU A 104 25.76 -17.07 9.58
CA GLU A 104 24.54 -16.28 9.41
C GLU A 104 24.58 -15.31 8.22
N THR A 105 25.42 -15.55 7.20
CA THR A 105 25.52 -14.68 6.02
C THR A 105 24.59 -15.11 4.88
N CYS A 106 24.34 -16.41 4.76
CA CYS A 106 23.62 -17.01 3.64
C CYS A 106 22.38 -17.76 4.12
N VAL A 107 21.25 -17.49 3.46
CA VAL A 107 20.00 -18.21 3.63
C VAL A 107 19.70 -18.96 2.32
N VAL A 108 19.43 -20.25 2.43
CA VAL A 108 19.02 -21.07 1.28
C VAL A 108 17.62 -21.59 1.50
N GLN A 109 16.75 -21.37 0.50
CA GLN A 109 15.37 -21.81 0.52
C GLN A 109 15.12 -22.80 -0.62
N PHE A 110 14.65 -23.99 -0.25
CA PHE A 110 14.18 -25.03 -1.13
C PHE A 110 12.67 -24.96 -1.22
N ARG A 111 12.11 -24.83 -2.43
CA ARG A 111 10.68 -24.65 -2.66
C ARG A 111 10.14 -25.70 -3.61
N ALA A 112 8.91 -26.15 -3.37
CA ALA A 112 8.23 -27.01 -4.33
C ALA A 112 7.91 -26.23 -5.62
N GLY A 113 7.88 -26.89 -6.77
CA GLY A 113 7.68 -26.22 -8.08
C GLY A 113 6.40 -25.38 -8.18
N TYR A 114 5.30 -25.82 -7.55
CA TYR A 114 4.04 -25.05 -7.51
C TYR A 114 4.13 -23.75 -6.69
N SER A 115 5.21 -23.57 -5.93
CA SER A 115 5.46 -22.43 -5.05
C SER A 115 6.71 -21.65 -5.47
N ALA A 116 7.21 -21.85 -6.69
CA ALA A 116 8.38 -21.17 -7.22
C ALA A 116 8.25 -19.65 -7.10
N LEU A 117 9.36 -18.99 -6.77
CA LEU A 117 9.42 -17.53 -6.69
C LEU A 117 9.56 -16.94 -8.10
N ASP A 118 8.81 -15.87 -8.36
CA ASP A 118 9.01 -15.00 -9.51
C ASP A 118 10.20 -14.07 -9.22
N ILE A 119 11.35 -14.40 -9.83
CA ILE A 119 12.60 -13.66 -9.61
C ILE A 119 12.53 -12.25 -10.20
N ASP A 120 11.82 -12.05 -11.30
CA ASP A 120 11.76 -10.74 -11.92
C ASP A 120 10.85 -9.80 -11.11
N PHE A 121 9.75 -10.32 -10.57
CA PHE A 121 8.96 -9.60 -9.58
C PHE A 121 9.77 -9.28 -8.31
N LEU A 122 10.54 -10.23 -7.78
CA LEU A 122 11.35 -10.01 -6.58
C LEU A 122 12.43 -8.95 -6.79
N LYS A 123 13.02 -8.82 -7.98
CA LYS A 123 13.95 -7.71 -8.29
C LYS A 123 13.28 -6.34 -8.18
N CYS A 124 12.01 -6.23 -8.58
CA CYS A 124 11.25 -4.99 -8.40
C CYS A 124 11.01 -4.70 -6.91
N VAL A 125 10.68 -5.72 -6.13
CA VAL A 125 10.52 -5.60 -4.67
C VAL A 125 11.83 -5.19 -4.00
N GLU A 126 12.96 -5.78 -4.42
CA GLU A 126 14.29 -5.46 -3.91
C GLU A 126 14.70 -4.01 -4.19
N GLN A 127 14.29 -3.46 -5.33
CA GLN A 127 14.51 -2.05 -5.66
C GLN A 127 13.59 -1.12 -4.86
N ALA A 128 12.33 -1.50 -4.67
CA ALA A 128 11.35 -0.70 -3.95
C ALA A 128 11.65 -0.62 -2.44
N TYR A 129 12.24 -1.68 -1.87
CA TYR A 129 12.53 -1.81 -0.45
C TYR A 129 14.01 -2.14 -0.22
N ASP A 130 14.90 -1.39 -0.86
CA ASP A 130 16.36 -1.57 -0.71
C ASP A 130 16.77 -1.43 0.76
N GLY A 131 17.66 -2.33 1.20
CA GLY A 131 18.09 -2.42 2.60
C GLY A 131 17.11 -3.11 3.56
N LEU A 132 15.87 -3.39 3.16
CA LEU A 132 14.88 -4.13 3.97
C LEU A 132 14.58 -5.54 3.44
N THR A 133 14.96 -5.82 2.20
CA THR A 133 14.68 -7.09 1.54
C THR A 133 15.97 -7.81 1.20
N PRO A 134 16.02 -9.15 1.34
CA PRO A 134 17.17 -9.91 0.91
C PRO A 134 17.19 -10.02 -0.61
N ARG A 135 18.38 -10.07 -1.21
CA ARG A 135 18.54 -10.26 -2.65
C ARG A 135 18.43 -11.74 -3.02
N HIS A 136 17.37 -12.11 -3.72
CA HIS A 136 17.06 -13.48 -4.09
C HIS A 136 17.79 -13.85 -5.38
N GLN A 137 18.36 -15.04 -5.39
CA GLN A 137 18.97 -15.62 -6.59
C GLN A 137 18.48 -17.05 -6.75
N PHE A 138 18.01 -17.39 -7.95
CA PHE A 138 17.75 -18.78 -8.30
C PHE A 138 19.07 -19.46 -8.65
N VAL A 139 19.40 -20.54 -7.94
CA VAL A 139 20.70 -21.25 -8.10
C VAL A 139 20.55 -22.62 -8.76
N GLY A 140 19.33 -23.01 -9.11
CA GLY A 140 19.04 -24.25 -9.81
C GLY A 140 18.06 -25.14 -9.06
N ASN A 141 18.09 -26.44 -9.38
CA ASN A 141 17.14 -27.41 -8.84
C ASN A 141 17.84 -28.53 -8.06
N LEU A 142 17.20 -28.99 -6.98
CA LEU A 142 17.55 -30.22 -6.27
C LEU A 142 16.40 -31.22 -6.40
N GLY A 143 16.49 -32.11 -7.40
CA GLY A 143 15.36 -32.94 -7.80
C GLY A 143 14.22 -32.06 -8.35
N LYS A 144 13.05 -32.11 -7.69
CA LYS A 144 11.88 -31.28 -8.04
C LYS A 144 11.81 -29.95 -7.29
N LEU A 145 12.78 -29.68 -6.41
CA LEU A 145 12.80 -28.47 -5.61
C LEU A 145 13.57 -27.38 -6.32
N HIS A 146 12.98 -26.19 -6.39
CA HIS A 146 13.67 -24.98 -6.81
C HIS A 146 14.49 -24.45 -5.64
N VAL A 147 15.76 -24.12 -5.90
CA VAL A 147 16.71 -23.67 -4.87
C VAL A 147 17.00 -22.20 -5.08
N TYR A 148 16.81 -21.44 -4.01
CA TYR A 148 17.06 -20.00 -3.97
C TYR A 148 18.07 -19.68 -2.88
N THR A 149 19.05 -18.85 -3.18
CA THR A 149 19.95 -18.25 -2.18
C THR A 149 19.55 -16.80 -1.97
N MET A 150 19.80 -16.31 -0.76
CA MET A 150 19.59 -14.92 -0.41
C MET A 150 20.49 -14.52 0.77
N GLY A 151 20.84 -13.24 0.86
CA GLY A 151 21.56 -12.72 2.02
C GLY A 151 20.68 -12.76 3.28
N ASN A 152 21.28 -12.97 4.45
CA ASN A 152 20.55 -12.80 5.70
C ASN A 152 20.33 -11.31 5.99
N VAL A 153 19.07 -10.86 6.08
CA VAL A 153 18.73 -9.47 6.46
C VAL A 153 18.98 -9.16 7.94
N GLY A 154 19.29 -10.19 8.74
CA GLY A 154 19.52 -10.06 10.17
C GLY A 154 18.22 -9.87 10.96
N GLY A 155 18.38 -9.77 12.28
CA GLY A 155 17.26 -9.72 13.20
C GLY A 155 16.53 -11.06 13.36
N VAL A 156 15.33 -11.01 13.94
CA VAL A 156 14.49 -12.18 14.17
C VAL A 156 13.07 -11.88 13.72
N ALA A 157 12.30 -12.91 13.36
CA ALA A 157 10.89 -12.75 13.05
C ALA A 157 10.18 -12.02 14.21
N MET A 158 9.42 -10.95 13.90
CA MET A 158 8.79 -10.06 14.91
C MET A 158 8.01 -10.84 15.97
N TYR A 159 7.33 -11.92 15.58
CA TYR A 159 6.55 -12.73 16.52
C TYR A 159 7.43 -13.49 17.53
N LEU A 160 8.67 -13.87 17.18
CA LEU A 160 9.64 -14.45 18.12
C LEU A 160 10.17 -13.41 19.10
N ALA A 161 10.25 -12.14 18.67
CA ALA A 161 10.60 -10.99 19.50
C ALA A 161 9.40 -10.39 20.26
N ARG A 162 8.17 -10.87 20.04
CA ARG A 162 6.94 -10.22 20.50
C ARG A 162 6.93 -9.90 21.99
N ASN A 163 7.37 -10.84 22.83
CA ASN A 163 7.44 -10.63 24.27
C ASN A 163 8.34 -9.42 24.60
N LYS A 164 9.54 -9.37 24.00
CA LYS A 164 10.49 -8.29 24.20
C LYS A 164 9.98 -6.95 23.67
N LEU A 165 9.33 -6.96 22.50
CA LEU A 165 8.73 -5.78 21.89
C LEU A 165 7.60 -5.19 22.75
N ASN A 166 6.87 -6.02 23.49
CA ASN A 166 5.75 -5.62 24.36
C ASN A 166 6.16 -5.25 25.79
N GLU A 167 7.42 -5.46 26.18
CA GLU A 167 7.94 -5.02 27.48
C GLU A 167 8.07 -3.48 27.52
N ASN A 168 8.21 -2.93 28.74
CA ASN A 168 8.58 -1.54 28.99
C ASN A 168 7.70 -0.51 28.23
N ASP A 169 6.37 -0.66 28.34
CA ASP A 169 5.39 0.19 27.65
C ASP A 169 5.66 0.31 26.13
N PHE A 170 5.95 -0.84 25.51
CA PHE A 170 6.11 -0.98 24.07
C PHE A 170 7.23 -0.10 23.50
N SER A 171 8.26 0.27 24.28
CA SER A 171 9.29 1.21 23.84
C SER A 171 10.03 0.74 22.58
N LEU A 172 10.36 -0.55 22.49
CA LEU A 172 10.96 -1.14 21.29
C LEU A 172 9.97 -1.25 20.13
N LEU A 173 8.72 -1.64 20.42
CA LEU A 173 7.68 -1.70 19.39
C LEU A 173 7.40 -0.32 18.79
N LYS A 174 7.46 0.76 19.58
CA LYS A 174 7.35 2.14 19.09
C LYS A 174 8.42 2.45 18.05
N HIS A 175 9.66 1.98 18.22
CA HIS A 175 10.69 2.11 17.18
C HIS A 175 10.31 1.32 15.93
N THR A 176 9.93 0.04 16.07
CA THR A 176 9.51 -0.79 14.92
C THR A 176 8.35 -0.17 14.14
N VAL A 177 7.34 0.39 14.83
CA VAL A 177 6.19 1.05 14.20
C VAL A 177 6.60 2.34 13.50
N LYS A 178 7.49 3.14 14.11
CA LYS A 178 8.04 4.35 13.47
C LYS A 178 8.85 4.02 12.22
N ASP A 179 9.71 3.02 12.30
CA ASP A 179 10.50 2.55 11.16
C ASP A 179 9.56 2.06 10.06
N PHE A 180 8.56 1.22 10.39
CA PHE A 180 7.57 0.75 9.42
C PHE A 180 6.83 1.91 8.74
N ALA A 181 6.42 2.93 9.49
CA ALA A 181 5.75 4.11 8.94
C ALA A 181 6.69 4.93 8.02
N SER A 182 7.95 5.13 8.40
CA SER A 182 8.93 5.86 7.59
C SER A 182 9.30 5.16 6.28
N GLN A 183 9.09 3.84 6.22
CA GLN A 183 9.40 3.00 5.07
C GLN A 183 8.19 2.79 4.15
N MET A 184 7.01 3.31 4.52
CA MET A 184 5.90 3.40 3.59
C MET A 184 6.22 4.48 2.55
N PRO A 185 6.24 4.15 1.26
CA PRO A 185 6.63 5.10 0.22
C PRO A 185 5.65 6.27 0.20
N CYS A 186 6.12 7.44 0.66
CA CYS A 186 5.49 8.71 0.35
C CYS A 186 6.21 9.27 -0.89
N PRO A 187 5.50 9.47 -2.02
CA PRO A 187 6.15 10.01 -3.20
C PRO A 187 6.74 11.38 -2.87
N SER A 188 7.96 11.64 -3.37
CA SER A 188 8.55 12.96 -3.18
C SER A 188 7.71 14.02 -3.89
N ARG A 189 7.61 15.22 -3.32
CA ARG A 189 6.92 16.35 -3.96
C ARG A 189 7.52 16.64 -5.35
N ALA A 190 8.83 16.48 -5.51
CA ALA A 190 9.51 16.64 -6.80
C ALA A 190 9.08 15.60 -7.83
N SER A 191 8.94 14.32 -7.44
CA SER A 191 8.45 13.27 -8.35
C SER A 191 6.97 13.48 -8.71
N LEU A 192 6.14 13.91 -7.76
CA LEU A 192 4.74 14.28 -8.05
C LEU A 192 4.67 15.46 -9.01
N LEU A 193 5.49 16.49 -8.81
CA LEU A 193 5.53 17.67 -9.68
C LEU A 193 5.90 17.27 -11.09
N SER A 194 6.94 16.46 -11.25
CA SER A 194 7.36 15.95 -12.55
C SER A 194 6.27 15.10 -13.20
N GLY A 195 5.62 14.23 -12.43
CA GLY A 195 4.55 13.34 -12.91
C GLY A 195 3.35 14.13 -13.44
N TYR A 196 2.74 14.96 -12.58
CA TYR A 196 1.58 15.76 -12.97
C TYR A 196 1.91 16.77 -14.08
N SER A 197 3.12 17.37 -14.08
CA SER A 197 3.52 18.28 -15.17
C SER A 197 3.56 17.55 -16.50
N MET A 198 4.08 16.32 -16.52
CA MET A 198 4.15 15.49 -17.73
C MET A 198 2.74 15.13 -18.20
N GLU A 199 1.88 14.63 -17.31
CA GLU A 199 0.51 14.23 -17.63
C GLU A 199 -0.32 15.41 -18.12
N LEU A 200 -0.32 16.55 -17.41
CA LEU A 200 -1.03 17.75 -17.85
C LEU A 200 -0.49 18.31 -19.17
N SER A 201 0.82 18.25 -19.43
CA SER A 201 1.37 18.66 -20.73
C SER A 201 0.89 17.75 -21.87
N GLN A 202 0.77 16.44 -21.62
CA GLN A 202 0.16 15.52 -22.59
C GLN A 202 -1.31 15.90 -22.84
N LEU A 203 -2.08 16.18 -21.78
CA LEU A 203 -3.47 16.64 -21.92
C LEU A 203 -3.59 17.97 -22.67
N GLN A 204 -2.70 18.93 -22.40
CA GLN A 204 -2.67 20.23 -23.08
C GLN A 204 -2.54 20.08 -24.60
N THR A 205 -1.71 19.13 -25.04
CA THR A 205 -1.51 18.85 -26.47
C THR A 205 -2.62 18.00 -27.09
N GLY A 206 -3.16 17.03 -26.34
CA GLY A 206 -4.16 16.08 -26.82
C GLY A 206 -5.60 16.60 -26.80
N LEU A 207 -5.96 17.50 -25.89
CA LEU A 207 -7.32 17.99 -25.73
C LEU A 207 -7.69 19.10 -26.73
N PRO A 208 -8.99 19.27 -27.02
CA PRO A 208 -9.49 20.39 -27.83
C PRO A 208 -9.01 21.76 -27.32
N GLU A 209 -8.75 22.70 -28.23
CA GLU A 209 -8.13 24.00 -27.92
C GLU A 209 -8.83 24.78 -26.81
N ARG A 210 -10.15 24.62 -26.68
CA ARG A 210 -10.95 25.25 -25.61
C ARG A 210 -10.51 24.91 -24.19
N PHE A 211 -9.83 23.77 -23.98
CA PHE A 211 -9.35 23.34 -22.67
C PHE A 211 -7.92 23.78 -22.37
N ARG A 212 -7.13 24.18 -23.39
CA ARG A 212 -5.72 24.55 -23.21
C ARG A 212 -5.51 25.66 -22.17
N PRO A 213 -6.29 26.77 -22.16
CA PRO A 213 -6.09 27.82 -21.15
C PRO A 213 -6.27 27.31 -19.72
N THR A 214 -7.21 26.39 -19.50
CA THR A 214 -7.41 25.76 -18.18
C THR A 214 -6.21 24.89 -17.83
N VAL A 215 -5.76 24.02 -18.75
CA VAL A 215 -4.62 23.14 -18.48
C VAL A 215 -3.33 23.95 -18.23
N ASP A 216 -3.09 25.01 -18.99
CA ASP A 216 -1.95 25.92 -18.79
C ASP A 216 -1.97 26.55 -17.39
N TYR A 217 -3.14 27.00 -16.95
CA TYR A 217 -3.33 27.51 -15.60
C TYR A 217 -3.04 26.43 -14.55
N LEU A 218 -3.56 25.21 -14.71
CA LEU A 218 -3.31 24.12 -13.76
C LEU A 218 -1.83 23.75 -13.69
N ILE A 219 -1.11 23.71 -14.81
CA ILE A 219 0.34 23.50 -14.85
C ILE A 219 1.04 24.60 -14.03
N SER A 220 0.63 25.86 -14.15
CA SER A 220 1.22 26.96 -13.35
C SER A 220 0.92 26.86 -11.85
N MET A 221 -0.16 26.16 -11.46
CA MET A 221 -0.56 25.98 -10.06
C MET A 221 0.12 24.78 -9.39
N LEU A 222 0.65 23.81 -10.15
CA LEU A 222 1.28 22.61 -9.60
C LEU A 222 2.38 22.90 -8.56
N PRO A 223 3.28 23.90 -8.71
CA PRO A 223 4.27 24.23 -7.69
C PRO A 223 3.65 24.62 -6.35
N ASN A 224 2.50 25.30 -6.37
CA ASN A 224 1.79 25.72 -5.15
C ASN A 224 1.06 24.52 -4.52
N LEU A 225 0.43 23.67 -5.33
CA LEU A 225 -0.23 22.43 -4.88
C LEU A 225 0.76 21.42 -4.27
N LEU A 226 2.03 21.52 -4.64
CA LEU A 226 3.10 20.67 -4.15
C LEU A 226 4.08 21.42 -3.23
N ALA A 227 3.75 22.65 -2.82
CA ALA A 227 4.51 23.41 -1.84
C ALA A 227 4.46 22.72 -0.47
N ALA A 228 5.51 22.91 0.34
CA ALA A 228 5.68 22.18 1.61
C ALA A 228 4.49 22.33 2.58
N ASP A 229 3.82 23.48 2.53
CA ASP A 229 2.67 23.88 3.34
C ASP A 229 1.31 23.43 2.79
N TRP A 230 1.25 22.89 1.57
CA TRP A 230 0.03 22.27 1.04
C TRP A 230 -0.01 20.76 1.34
N PRO A 231 -1.05 20.23 1.99
CA PRO A 231 -1.06 18.84 2.44
C PRO A 231 -1.07 17.84 1.28
N LEU A 232 -0.35 16.72 1.46
CA LEU A 232 -0.48 15.53 0.63
C LEU A 232 -1.38 14.52 1.36
N VAL A 233 -2.38 14.00 0.66
CA VAL A 233 -3.34 13.05 1.21
C VAL A 233 -3.54 11.85 0.27
N PRO A 234 -4.03 10.73 0.80
CA PRO A 234 -4.58 9.67 -0.04
C PRO A 234 -5.82 10.20 -0.80
N ASN A 235 -5.76 10.20 -2.12
CA ASN A 235 -6.86 10.57 -3.01
C ASN A 235 -7.45 9.31 -3.63
N HIS A 236 -8.77 9.17 -3.51
CA HIS A 236 -9.55 8.19 -4.26
C HIS A 236 -9.56 8.59 -5.74
N THR A 237 -9.06 7.70 -6.61
CA THR A 237 -8.90 7.95 -8.05
C THR A 237 -10.14 7.57 -8.86
N ASP A 238 -11.02 6.70 -8.32
CA ASP A 238 -12.25 6.24 -8.96
C ASP A 238 -13.53 6.56 -8.14
N LEU A 239 -13.72 7.81 -7.71
CA LEU A 239 -14.83 8.18 -6.81
C LEU A 239 -16.17 8.31 -7.55
N LEU A 240 -16.67 7.19 -8.06
CA LEU A 240 -17.90 7.04 -8.84
C LEU A 240 -19.10 6.61 -7.98
N GLU A 241 -20.32 6.66 -8.54
CA GLU A 241 -21.59 6.39 -7.84
C GLU A 241 -21.61 4.98 -7.20
N ASN A 242 -21.03 3.99 -7.87
CA ASN A 242 -20.93 2.62 -7.35
C ASN A 242 -20.02 2.48 -6.12
N ASN A 243 -19.13 3.46 -5.88
CA ASN A 243 -18.19 3.45 -4.77
C ASN A 243 -18.66 4.30 -3.58
N ILE A 244 -19.79 5.03 -3.70
CA ILE A 244 -20.37 5.87 -2.63
C ILE A 244 -21.64 5.21 -2.09
N HIS A 245 -21.61 4.79 -0.83
CA HIS A 245 -22.75 4.17 -0.19
C HIS A 245 -23.55 5.20 0.62
N VAL A 246 -24.87 5.24 0.42
CA VAL A 246 -25.78 6.13 1.14
C VAL A 246 -26.89 5.36 1.87
N CYS A 247 -27.25 5.80 3.06
CA CYS A 247 -28.42 5.31 3.78
C CYS A 247 -29.69 5.84 3.09
N LYS A 248 -30.52 4.94 2.56
CA LYS A 248 -31.71 5.31 1.77
C LYS A 248 -32.74 6.08 2.58
N GLU A 249 -32.80 5.84 3.89
CA GLU A 249 -33.77 6.45 4.81
C GLU A 249 -33.38 7.88 5.18
N THR A 250 -32.08 8.21 5.18
CA THR A 250 -31.57 9.50 5.69
C THR A 250 -30.83 10.33 4.65
N GLY A 251 -30.41 9.73 3.52
CA GLY A 251 -29.54 10.35 2.53
C GLY A 251 -28.09 10.55 2.99
N ARG A 252 -27.71 10.10 4.20
CA ARG A 252 -26.34 10.24 4.71
C ARG A 252 -25.40 9.27 4.02
N ILE A 253 -24.17 9.73 3.77
CA ILE A 253 -23.06 8.85 3.37
C ILE A 253 -22.83 7.84 4.49
N ALA A 254 -22.90 6.56 4.15
CA ALA A 254 -22.65 5.43 5.04
C ALA A 254 -21.23 4.88 4.88
N GLY A 255 -20.60 5.10 3.72
CA GLY A 255 -19.22 4.69 3.45
C GLY A 255 -18.80 5.01 2.02
N ILE A 256 -17.49 4.95 1.78
CA ILE A 256 -16.87 5.00 0.45
C ILE A 256 -16.06 3.71 0.33
N CYS A 257 -16.23 2.96 -0.75
CA CYS A 257 -15.57 1.66 -0.97
C CYS A 257 -14.51 1.76 -2.10
N ASP A 258 -13.80 0.66 -2.36
CA ASP A 258 -12.87 0.51 -3.49
C ASP A 258 -11.63 1.44 -3.50
N TRP A 259 -10.93 1.46 -2.37
CA TRP A 259 -9.71 2.27 -2.19
C TRP A 259 -8.45 1.63 -2.81
N ASN A 260 -8.58 0.57 -3.63
CA ASN A 260 -7.42 -0.20 -4.11
C ASN A 260 -6.43 0.64 -4.93
N ASP A 261 -6.94 1.62 -5.69
CA ASP A 261 -6.16 2.45 -6.60
C ASP A 261 -5.87 3.86 -6.03
N THR A 262 -5.95 4.00 -4.70
CA THR A 262 -5.68 5.26 -4.01
C THR A 262 -4.24 5.70 -4.26
N THR A 263 -4.06 6.99 -4.55
CA THR A 263 -2.72 7.59 -4.75
C THR A 263 -2.48 8.70 -3.75
N ILE A 264 -1.23 8.87 -3.31
CA ILE A 264 -0.84 10.03 -2.49
C ILE A 264 -0.58 11.21 -3.42
N GLY A 265 -1.27 12.32 -3.20
CA GLY A 265 -1.15 13.54 -4.00
C GLY A 265 -1.65 14.78 -3.25
N PRO A 266 -1.63 15.97 -3.88
CA PRO A 266 -2.23 17.18 -3.33
C PRO A 266 -3.64 16.95 -2.79
N PHE A 267 -3.93 17.59 -1.65
CA PHE A 267 -5.26 17.62 -1.07
C PHE A 267 -6.32 18.13 -2.08
N GLU A 268 -7.47 17.46 -2.08
CA GLU A 268 -8.67 17.75 -2.88
C GLU A 268 -8.67 17.36 -4.36
N MET A 269 -7.73 16.53 -4.80
CA MET A 269 -7.81 15.96 -6.15
C MET A 269 -9.02 15.02 -6.34
N SER A 270 -9.53 14.40 -5.27
CA SER A 270 -10.73 13.55 -5.33
C SER A 270 -12.06 14.32 -5.41
N LEU A 271 -12.07 15.65 -5.26
CA LEU A 271 -13.32 16.44 -5.30
C LEU A 271 -14.02 16.40 -6.66
N GLY A 272 -13.37 15.89 -7.70
CA GLY A 272 -14.05 15.53 -8.95
C GLY A 272 -15.26 14.60 -8.73
N GLY A 273 -15.26 13.78 -7.67
CA GLY A 273 -16.39 12.92 -7.30
C GLY A 273 -17.67 13.70 -6.95
N LEU A 274 -17.59 15.00 -6.65
CA LEU A 274 -18.78 15.86 -6.51
C LEU A 274 -19.60 15.86 -7.81
N GLU A 275 -18.95 15.87 -8.97
CA GLU A 275 -19.66 15.87 -10.25
C GLU A 275 -20.57 14.64 -10.35
N THR A 276 -20.08 13.47 -9.90
CA THR A 276 -20.86 12.22 -9.84
C THR A 276 -22.11 12.32 -8.97
N MET A 277 -22.09 13.12 -7.90
CA MET A 277 -23.27 13.35 -7.06
C MET A 277 -24.24 14.37 -7.68
N LEU A 278 -23.72 15.26 -8.54
CA LEU A 278 -24.49 16.34 -9.17
C LEU A 278 -25.10 15.94 -10.51
N GLY A 279 -24.73 14.80 -11.09
CA GLY A 279 -25.19 14.36 -12.40
C GLY A 279 -25.24 12.85 -12.54
N LYS A 280 -25.69 12.40 -13.72
CA LYS A 280 -25.65 10.99 -14.11
C LYS A 280 -25.39 10.84 -15.58
N ARG A 281 -24.70 9.77 -15.96
CA ARG A 281 -24.53 9.38 -17.36
C ARG A 281 -25.79 8.68 -17.86
N THR A 282 -26.28 9.09 -19.02
CA THR A 282 -27.44 8.49 -19.70
C THR A 282 -27.05 8.03 -21.09
N MET A 283 -27.60 6.88 -21.53
CA MET A 283 -27.25 6.28 -22.82
C MET A 283 -27.59 7.18 -24.03
N SER A 284 -28.64 8.00 -23.92
CA SER A 284 -29.14 8.81 -25.04
C SER A 284 -28.58 10.24 -25.08
N TRP A 285 -28.08 10.77 -23.97
CA TRP A 285 -27.68 12.19 -23.88
C TRP A 285 -26.30 12.40 -23.24
N GLY A 286 -25.57 11.33 -22.93
CA GLY A 286 -24.32 11.42 -22.19
C GLY A 286 -24.56 11.93 -20.77
N TRP A 287 -23.67 12.80 -20.27
CA TRP A 287 -23.75 13.36 -18.94
C TRP A 287 -24.93 14.34 -18.78
N ARG A 288 -25.74 14.15 -17.74
CA ARG A 288 -26.85 15.04 -17.41
C ARG A 288 -26.79 15.45 -15.95
N TYR A 289 -26.64 16.73 -15.71
CA TYR A 289 -26.72 17.29 -14.38
C TYR A 289 -28.14 17.31 -13.83
N HIS A 290 -28.23 17.29 -12.50
CA HIS A 290 -29.46 17.51 -11.76
C HIS A 290 -30.00 18.93 -12.01
N PRO A 291 -31.33 19.15 -12.15
CA PRO A 291 -31.88 20.49 -12.42
C PRO A 291 -31.48 21.56 -11.40
N ASN A 292 -31.20 21.15 -10.16
CA ASN A 292 -30.75 22.02 -9.07
C ASN A 292 -29.22 21.94 -8.83
N GLN A 293 -28.41 21.57 -9.83
CA GLN A 293 -26.95 21.37 -9.65
C GLN A 293 -26.30 22.56 -8.92
N GLN A 294 -26.66 23.79 -9.30
CA GLN A 294 -26.02 24.98 -8.75
C GLN A 294 -26.31 25.13 -7.25
N LYS A 295 -27.55 24.83 -6.84
CA LYS A 295 -27.94 24.88 -5.43
C LYS A 295 -27.19 23.83 -4.61
N LEU A 296 -27.03 22.63 -5.16
CA LEU A 296 -26.31 21.52 -4.52
C LEU A 296 -24.80 21.80 -4.45
N GLN A 297 -24.22 22.38 -5.50
CA GLN A 297 -22.82 22.79 -5.55
C GLN A 297 -22.53 23.90 -4.53
N ASN A 298 -23.39 24.91 -4.44
CA ASN A 298 -23.25 25.97 -3.43
C ASN A 298 -23.32 25.38 -2.01
N LEU A 299 -24.30 24.50 -1.75
CA LEU A 299 -24.42 23.81 -0.47
C LEU A 299 -23.16 23.02 -0.12
N PHE A 300 -22.59 22.30 -1.08
CA PHE A 300 -21.34 21.58 -0.90
C PHE A 300 -20.21 22.53 -0.48
N TRP A 301 -19.96 23.59 -1.26
CA TRP A 301 -18.85 24.51 -0.99
C TRP A 301 -19.01 25.26 0.34
N GLU A 302 -20.21 25.72 0.66
CA GLU A 302 -20.52 26.35 1.96
C GLU A 302 -20.19 25.39 3.12
N THR A 303 -20.71 24.16 3.05
CA THR A 303 -20.51 23.14 4.08
C THR A 303 -19.03 22.73 4.20
N PHE A 304 -18.36 22.57 3.05
CA PHE A 304 -16.97 22.14 2.98
C PHE A 304 -16.03 23.20 3.58
N TYR A 305 -16.19 24.46 3.20
CA TYR A 305 -15.40 25.56 3.75
C TYR A 305 -15.66 25.80 5.25
N GLU A 306 -16.91 25.64 5.70
CA GLU A 306 -17.23 25.68 7.12
C GLU A 306 -16.55 24.54 7.90
N ALA A 307 -16.57 23.32 7.36
CA ALA A 307 -15.94 22.15 7.98
C ALA A 307 -14.41 22.29 8.12
N MET A 308 -13.77 23.01 7.21
CA MET A 308 -12.33 23.31 7.30
C MET A 308 -11.99 24.40 8.33
N GLY A 309 -12.99 24.99 8.99
CA GLY A 309 -12.80 26.08 9.96
C GLY A 309 -12.65 27.45 9.29
N GLY A 310 -13.12 27.60 8.06
CA GLY A 310 -12.92 28.78 7.22
C GLY A 310 -11.68 28.65 6.33
N VAL A 311 -11.75 29.27 5.15
CA VAL A 311 -10.69 29.25 4.13
C VAL A 311 -10.44 30.64 3.57
N SER A 312 -9.18 30.96 3.29
CA SER A 312 -8.83 32.17 2.55
C SER A 312 -9.16 32.04 1.05
N GLU A 313 -9.19 33.15 0.32
CA GLU A 313 -9.43 33.11 -1.12
C GLU A 313 -8.31 32.38 -1.87
N GLU A 314 -7.05 32.50 -1.41
CA GLU A 314 -5.92 31.76 -1.98
C GLU A 314 -6.07 30.25 -1.78
N GLN A 315 -6.57 29.83 -0.60
CA GLN A 315 -6.86 28.41 -0.34
C GLN A 315 -7.99 27.90 -1.23
N LYS A 316 -9.06 28.69 -1.44
CA LYS A 316 -10.15 28.33 -2.37
C LYS A 316 -9.64 28.15 -3.79
N GLU A 317 -8.74 29.01 -4.24
CA GLU A 317 -8.11 28.90 -5.56
C GLU A 317 -7.29 27.60 -5.67
N LEU A 318 -6.50 27.26 -4.65
CA LEU A 318 -5.74 26.01 -4.63
C LEU A 318 -6.64 24.78 -4.58
N ILE A 319 -7.74 24.81 -3.82
CA ILE A 319 -8.73 23.73 -3.76
C ILE A 319 -9.37 23.51 -5.13
N ASP A 320 -9.77 24.58 -5.82
CA ASP A 320 -10.36 24.47 -7.15
C ASP A 320 -9.34 23.97 -8.18
N ALA A 321 -8.10 24.46 -8.13
CA ALA A 321 -7.01 23.97 -8.98
C ALA A 321 -6.77 22.46 -8.74
N ALA A 322 -6.65 22.00 -7.49
CA ALA A 322 -6.45 20.59 -7.17
C ALA A 322 -7.61 19.72 -7.68
N ARG A 323 -8.86 20.14 -7.45
CA ARG A 323 -10.07 19.48 -7.96
C ARG A 323 -10.02 19.33 -9.48
N LEU A 324 -9.65 20.41 -10.18
CA LEU A 324 -9.57 20.40 -11.64
C LEU A 324 -8.42 19.50 -12.13
N VAL A 325 -7.24 19.53 -11.50
CA VAL A 325 -6.15 18.59 -11.84
C VAL A 325 -6.65 17.14 -11.74
N GLY A 326 -7.32 16.78 -10.63
CA GLY A 326 -7.91 15.45 -10.46
C GLY A 326 -8.91 15.08 -11.56
N LEU A 327 -9.82 16.00 -11.91
CA LEU A 327 -10.79 15.80 -12.99
C LEU A 327 -10.14 15.60 -14.37
N PHE A 328 -9.14 16.42 -14.71
CA PHE A 328 -8.42 16.30 -15.98
C PHE A 328 -7.64 14.98 -16.07
N LEU A 329 -6.95 14.57 -15.01
CA LEU A 329 -6.21 13.31 -15.00
C LEU A 329 -7.16 12.10 -15.10
N ALA A 330 -8.30 12.14 -14.42
CA ALA A 330 -9.26 11.04 -14.43
C ALA A 330 -10.02 10.88 -15.77
N ASN A 331 -10.20 11.96 -16.55
CA ASN A 331 -11.08 11.95 -17.73
C ASN A 331 -10.42 12.41 -19.04
N GLY A 332 -9.16 12.89 -18.99
CA GLY A 332 -8.53 13.57 -20.12
C GLY A 332 -7.82 12.64 -21.12
N PHE A 333 -7.58 11.39 -20.75
CA PHE A 333 -6.85 10.40 -21.56
C PHE A 333 -7.75 9.41 -22.31
N GLU A 334 -9.07 9.62 -22.30
CA GLU A 334 -10.05 8.79 -23.01
C GLU A 334 -10.19 9.11 -24.51
#